data_AF-A0A6A5GE21-F1
#
_entry.id   AF-A0A6A5GE21-F1
#
_cell.length_a   1.000
_cell.length_b   1.000
_cell.length_c   1.000
_cell.angle_alpha   90.00
_cell.angle_beta   90.00
_cell.angle_gamma   90.00
#
_symmetry.space_group_name_H-M   'P 1'
#
loop_
_entity.id
_entity.type
_entity.pdbx_description
1 polymer ?
#
loop_
_entity_poly.entity_id
_entity_poly.type
_entity_poly.pdbx_seq_one_letter_code
_entity_poly.pdbx_strand_id
1 'polypeptide(L)'
;MQEFMTVLPYVEPVHLKRVQLDIKDHTIDMESIFKSEQWKKSNGLQLTVSMNMVSSSQLRSVKWALVKCTNPKEIHIHYDHIDENSLDDLFGRPFRNNRDETVRAVRIPDIEHGFLETKISNSPDVISFIWRKFDNEVIGEYGLEHLAAIIPRSERILSAFENPLILKNVIEYLGCSDIQRMRKLSKNIRNCVDLIKTDPRINKLAVRVEGINTIKLEISLRNEESVSIFYWQNGNNCSVNRNVLKKENFRSIFIKDFESSLKGQRRELEEFCVDFSYRCRENKSEMDDREKLEMDTSPLVHLLEEYLKSRNSNLQVKKLTLIGLNHYYILRILPYIDPDFLEKIEFTDSSRSEKSIDIEELSMLDQWKQANELVISRIIVSTPISKLEVFNFSKVEIMVQTITAEDVLYLKRKFLQPSSLLKLKITLESPITENTMTDLLGRPYSNKFQRSVWYFRMRDNEEALHIMHYMSRCIIFTRIDMSTVPDDALLEY
;
A
#
# COMPACT_ATOMS: atom_id res chain seq x y z
N MET A 1 -53.20 37.77 11.24
CA MET A 1 -52.24 37.53 12.35
C MET A 1 -52.81 37.86 13.73
N GLN A 2 -53.33 39.05 13.98
CA GLN A 2 -53.87 39.43 15.30
C GLN A 2 -54.98 38.49 15.79
N GLU A 3 -55.90 38.10 14.91
CA GLU A 3 -56.97 37.12 15.21
C GLU A 3 -56.45 35.71 15.47
N PHE A 4 -55.39 35.29 14.78
CA PHE A 4 -54.79 33.98 15.06
C PHE A 4 -54.19 33.95 16.47
N MET A 5 -53.50 35.03 16.86
CA MET A 5 -52.89 35.14 18.18
C MET A 5 -53.91 35.27 19.31
N THR A 6 -55.16 35.67 19.05
CA THR A 6 -56.24 35.62 20.05
C THR A 6 -56.82 34.23 20.20
N VAL A 7 -56.84 33.41 19.15
CA VAL A 7 -57.42 32.05 19.19
C VAL A 7 -56.42 30.99 19.65
N LEU A 8 -55.15 31.10 19.26
CA LEU A 8 -54.11 30.11 19.54
C LEU A 8 -54.01 29.71 21.04
N PRO A 9 -54.12 30.64 22.02
CA PRO A 9 -54.05 30.30 23.45
C PRO A 9 -55.14 29.33 23.93
N TYR A 10 -56.29 29.26 23.26
CA TYR A 10 -57.41 28.39 23.62
C TYR A 10 -57.24 26.95 23.13
N VAL A 11 -56.21 26.68 22.34
CA VAL A 11 -55.91 25.32 21.87
C VAL A 11 -54.94 24.65 22.83
N GLU A 12 -55.32 23.46 23.32
CA GLU A 12 -54.46 22.67 24.19
C GLU A 12 -53.19 22.21 23.44
N PRO A 13 -51.97 22.56 23.93
CA PRO A 13 -50.73 22.27 23.22
C PRO A 13 -50.50 20.78 22.93
N VAL A 14 -50.94 19.89 23.82
CA VAL A 14 -50.70 18.44 23.70
C VAL A 14 -51.44 17.83 22.50
N HIS A 15 -52.56 18.43 22.10
CA HIS A 15 -53.38 17.96 20.99
C HIS A 15 -53.08 18.68 19.66
N LEU A 16 -52.29 19.76 19.69
CA LEU A 16 -51.97 20.54 18.50
C LEU A 16 -50.85 19.86 17.69
N LYS A 17 -51.22 19.22 16.58
CA LYS A 17 -50.28 18.53 15.67
C LYS A 17 -49.93 19.32 14.41
N ARG A 18 -50.86 20.14 13.91
CA ARG A 18 -50.66 20.90 12.66
C ARG A 18 -51.29 22.27 12.77
N VAL A 19 -50.57 23.28 12.29
CA VAL A 19 -51.05 24.65 12.08
C VAL A 19 -50.73 25.03 10.64
N GLN A 20 -51.73 25.46 9.88
CA GLN A 20 -51.56 25.92 8.51
C GLN A 20 -52.09 27.35 8.40
N LEU A 21 -51.21 28.27 7.97
CA LEU A 21 -51.49 29.69 7.83
C LEU A 21 -51.28 30.09 6.37
N ASP A 22 -52.38 30.31 5.65
CA ASP A 22 -52.35 30.84 4.28
C ASP A 22 -52.71 32.33 4.32
N ILE A 23 -51.70 33.17 4.55
CA ILE A 23 -51.87 34.63 4.69
C ILE A 23 -51.14 35.30 3.54
N LYS A 24 -51.89 35.67 2.49
CA LYS A 24 -51.33 36.17 1.23
C LYS A 24 -50.91 37.64 1.20
N ASP A 25 -50.92 38.35 2.33
CA ASP A 25 -50.36 39.70 2.39
C ASP A 25 -50.03 40.12 3.83
N HIS A 26 -48.78 40.54 4.03
CA HIS A 26 -48.15 41.10 5.25
C HIS A 26 -47.37 40.15 6.17
N THR A 27 -46.32 40.74 6.77
CA THR A 27 -45.29 40.13 7.61
C THR A 27 -45.88 39.25 8.70
N ILE A 28 -45.67 37.94 8.57
CA ILE A 28 -46.00 36.99 9.61
C ILE A 28 -45.00 37.18 10.74
N ASP A 29 -45.50 37.56 11.90
CA ASP A 29 -44.72 37.64 13.13
C ASP A 29 -44.48 36.22 13.67
N MET A 30 -43.53 35.53 13.05
CA MET A 30 -43.10 34.19 13.43
C MET A 30 -42.57 34.16 14.87
N GLU A 31 -41.96 35.25 15.33
CA GLU A 31 -41.37 35.34 16.67
C GLU A 31 -42.46 35.21 17.76
N SER A 32 -43.60 35.86 17.57
CA SER A 32 -44.75 35.73 18.46
C SER A 32 -45.32 34.30 18.49
N ILE A 33 -45.37 33.62 17.34
CA ILE A 33 -45.80 32.21 17.27
C ILE A 33 -44.84 31.33 18.08
N PHE A 34 -43.54 31.48 17.87
CA PHE A 34 -42.52 30.65 18.53
C PHE A 34 -42.40 30.92 20.04
N LYS A 35 -42.84 32.09 20.51
CA LYS A 35 -42.93 32.42 21.94
C LYS A 35 -44.16 31.82 22.64
N SER A 36 -45.18 31.38 21.89
CA SER A 36 -46.41 30.81 22.44
C SER A 36 -46.19 29.51 23.23
N GLU A 37 -47.06 29.25 24.20
CA GLU A 37 -47.09 27.98 24.94
C GLU A 37 -47.39 26.80 24.02
N GLN A 38 -48.25 27.01 23.00
CA GLN A 38 -48.61 26.02 21.99
C GLN A 38 -47.39 25.53 21.22
N TRP A 39 -46.51 26.44 20.80
CA TRP A 39 -45.27 26.06 20.13
C TRP A 39 -44.35 25.27 21.05
N LYS A 40 -44.11 25.79 22.27
CA LYS A 40 -43.16 25.21 23.23
C LYS A 40 -43.57 23.83 23.74
N LYS A 41 -44.85 23.60 24.02
CA LYS A 41 -45.34 22.38 24.69
C LYS A 41 -45.86 21.29 23.75
N SER A 42 -46.23 21.62 22.51
CA SER A 42 -46.67 20.59 21.56
C SER A 42 -45.53 19.63 21.20
N ASN A 43 -45.88 18.41 20.81
CA ASN A 43 -44.93 17.39 20.36
C ASN A 43 -45.22 17.03 18.91
N GLY A 44 -44.23 17.16 18.02
CA GLY A 44 -44.41 16.89 16.59
C GLY A 44 -45.29 17.90 15.86
N LEU A 45 -45.23 19.19 16.26
CA LEU A 45 -46.03 20.23 15.60
C LEU A 45 -45.45 20.57 14.22
N GLN A 46 -46.31 20.49 13.21
CA GLN A 46 -46.05 20.97 11.86
C GLN A 46 -46.67 22.36 11.66
N LEU A 47 -45.85 23.34 11.27
CA LEU A 47 -46.30 24.68 10.92
C LEU A 47 -46.08 24.93 9.43
N THR A 48 -47.17 25.15 8.70
CA THR A 48 -47.12 25.51 7.27
C THR A 48 -47.53 26.96 7.10
N VAL A 49 -46.73 27.72 6.38
CA VAL A 49 -46.90 29.16 6.19
C VAL A 49 -46.68 29.55 4.73
N SER A 50 -47.51 30.43 4.17
CA SER A 50 -47.28 31.06 2.87
C SER A 50 -46.80 32.50 3.06
N MET A 51 -45.72 32.91 2.39
CA MET A 51 -45.21 34.31 2.43
C MET A 51 -44.44 34.69 1.16
N ASN A 52 -44.58 35.92 0.67
CA ASN A 52 -43.92 36.33 -0.58
C ASN A 52 -42.38 36.37 -0.45
N MET A 53 -41.83 36.84 0.68
CA MET A 53 -40.39 36.97 0.90
C MET A 53 -39.95 36.39 2.25
N VAL A 54 -38.99 35.46 2.20
CA VAL A 54 -38.31 34.90 3.39
C VAL A 54 -37.00 35.64 3.62
N SER A 55 -37.03 36.61 4.54
CA SER A 55 -35.88 37.46 4.86
C SER A 55 -34.91 36.79 5.87
N SER A 56 -33.69 37.34 5.97
CA SER A 56 -32.71 36.92 6.97
C SER A 56 -33.21 36.99 8.42
N SER A 57 -34.09 37.94 8.76
CA SER A 57 -34.71 38.02 10.09
C SER A 57 -35.66 36.85 10.35
N GLN A 58 -36.46 36.47 9.35
CA GLN A 58 -37.37 35.32 9.46
C GLN A 58 -36.59 34.01 9.61
N LEU A 59 -35.52 33.83 8.82
CA LEU A 59 -34.63 32.68 8.92
C LEU A 59 -33.97 32.57 10.31
N ARG A 60 -33.56 33.70 10.90
CA ARG A 60 -33.02 33.73 12.27
C ARG A 60 -34.08 33.33 13.30
N SER A 61 -35.31 33.80 13.16
CA SER A 61 -36.43 33.42 14.04
C SER A 61 -36.72 31.92 13.95
N VAL A 62 -36.76 31.36 12.73
CA VAL A 62 -36.92 29.91 12.49
C VAL A 62 -35.80 29.12 13.15
N LYS A 63 -34.54 29.50 12.91
CA LYS A 63 -33.38 28.83 13.53
C LYS A 63 -33.45 28.88 15.05
N TRP A 64 -33.72 30.08 15.60
CA TRP A 64 -33.84 30.28 17.05
C TRP A 64 -34.92 29.39 17.65
N ALA A 65 -36.08 29.29 17.00
CA ALA A 65 -37.18 28.47 17.47
C ALA A 65 -36.83 26.98 17.48
N LEU A 66 -36.29 26.47 16.38
CA LEU A 66 -36.03 25.04 16.21
C LEU A 66 -34.83 24.57 17.05
N VAL A 67 -33.82 25.42 17.23
CA VAL A 67 -32.64 25.11 18.07
C VAL A 67 -32.98 25.06 19.56
N LYS A 68 -33.95 25.87 20.01
CA LYS A 68 -34.37 25.90 21.43
C LYS A 68 -35.49 24.92 21.77
N CYS A 69 -36.06 24.22 20.79
CA CYS A 69 -37.10 23.24 21.05
C CYS A 69 -36.52 21.94 21.59
N THR A 70 -37.18 21.36 22.60
CA THR A 70 -36.84 20.04 23.15
C THR A 70 -37.59 18.90 22.45
N ASN A 71 -38.62 19.22 21.68
CA ASN A 71 -39.46 18.26 20.94
C ASN A 71 -39.28 18.42 19.42
N PRO A 72 -39.48 17.34 18.63
CA PRO A 72 -39.47 17.41 17.17
C PRO A 72 -40.50 18.40 16.63
N LYS A 73 -40.10 19.19 15.62
CA LYS A 73 -40.92 20.19 14.94
C LYS A 73 -40.59 20.24 13.46
N GLU A 74 -41.58 20.65 12.68
CA GLU A 74 -41.45 20.87 11.25
C GLU A 74 -42.03 22.23 10.88
N ILE A 75 -41.32 22.99 10.06
CA ILE A 75 -41.79 24.26 9.50
C ILE A 75 -41.68 24.17 7.99
N HIS A 76 -42.78 24.39 7.29
CA HIS A 76 -42.80 24.51 5.84
C HIS A 76 -43.21 25.94 5.47
N ILE A 77 -42.41 26.58 4.63
CA ILE A 77 -42.69 27.92 4.16
C ILE A 77 -42.80 27.87 2.64
N HIS A 78 -43.99 28.15 2.12
CA HIS A 78 -44.21 28.45 0.70
C HIS A 78 -43.75 29.89 0.45
N TYR A 79 -42.89 30.09 -0.55
CA TYR A 79 -42.30 31.39 -0.83
C TYR A 79 -42.19 31.72 -2.32
N ASP A 80 -42.17 33.02 -2.64
CA ASP A 80 -41.81 33.50 -3.98
C ASP A 80 -40.32 33.85 -4.06
N HIS A 81 -39.77 34.43 -2.99
CA HIS A 81 -38.36 34.84 -2.89
C HIS A 81 -37.73 34.49 -1.54
N ILE A 82 -36.47 34.02 -1.55
CA ILE A 82 -35.71 33.67 -0.35
C ILE A 82 -34.26 34.18 -0.41
N ASP A 83 -33.73 34.61 0.74
CA ASP A 83 -32.33 34.99 0.88
C ASP A 83 -31.44 33.73 1.07
N GLU A 84 -30.95 33.18 -0.05
CA GLU A 84 -30.11 31.98 -0.06
C GLU A 84 -28.76 32.15 0.64
N ASN A 85 -28.17 33.34 0.61
CA ASN A 85 -26.90 33.57 1.32
C ASN A 85 -27.11 33.45 2.83
N SER A 86 -28.18 34.06 3.35
CA SER A 86 -28.55 33.91 4.75
C SER A 86 -28.91 32.46 5.11
N LEU A 87 -29.45 31.67 4.18
CA LEU A 87 -29.72 30.25 4.40
C LEU A 87 -28.42 29.45 4.62
N ASP A 88 -27.43 29.65 3.76
CA ASP A 88 -26.14 28.96 3.86
C ASP A 88 -25.41 29.32 5.16
N ASP A 89 -25.42 30.61 5.51
CA ASP A 89 -24.79 31.12 6.74
C ASP A 89 -25.48 30.57 8.00
N LEU A 90 -26.80 30.41 7.98
CA LEU A 90 -27.57 29.99 9.15
C LEU A 90 -27.72 28.47 9.26
N PHE A 91 -27.87 27.75 8.15
CA PHE A 91 -28.21 26.32 8.14
C PHE A 91 -27.13 25.43 7.53
N GLY A 92 -25.98 25.99 7.19
CA GLY A 92 -24.83 25.26 6.70
C GLY A 92 -24.78 25.20 5.17
N ARG A 93 -23.64 24.75 4.65
CA ARG A 93 -23.42 24.66 3.20
C ARG A 93 -24.35 23.60 2.57
N PRO A 94 -24.94 23.89 1.40
CA PRO A 94 -25.80 22.95 0.72
C PRO A 94 -24.99 21.76 0.17
N PHE A 95 -25.62 20.58 0.19
CA PHE A 95 -25.15 19.39 -0.48
C PHE A 95 -26.34 18.68 -1.16
N ARG A 96 -26.06 17.84 -2.15
CA ARG A 96 -27.08 17.03 -2.82
C ARG A 96 -27.20 15.68 -2.13
N ASN A 97 -28.42 15.28 -1.79
CA ASN A 97 -28.67 13.94 -1.26
C ASN A 97 -28.86 12.91 -2.40
N ASN A 98 -29.08 11.64 -2.04
CA ASN A 98 -29.30 10.56 -3.01
C ASN A 98 -30.59 10.69 -3.83
N ARG A 99 -31.44 11.67 -3.51
CA ARG A 99 -32.68 12.00 -4.25
C ARG A 99 -32.52 13.25 -5.12
N ASP A 100 -31.29 13.75 -5.27
CA ASP A 100 -30.95 14.99 -5.99
C ASP A 100 -31.59 16.26 -5.39
N GLU A 101 -31.99 16.21 -4.11
CA GLU A 101 -32.52 17.34 -3.37
C GLU A 101 -31.37 18.18 -2.79
N THR A 102 -31.53 19.51 -2.82
CA THR A 102 -30.59 20.42 -2.15
C THR A 102 -30.91 20.46 -0.66
N VAL A 103 -30.01 19.89 0.15
CA VAL A 103 -30.18 19.76 1.60
C VAL A 103 -29.09 20.54 2.31
N ARG A 104 -29.44 21.15 3.44
CA ARG A 104 -28.51 21.68 4.43
C ARG A 104 -28.80 21.00 5.76
N ALA A 105 -27.76 20.80 6.57
CA ALA A 105 -27.93 20.20 7.87
C ALA A 105 -27.01 20.86 8.89
N VAL A 106 -27.58 21.23 10.04
CA VAL A 106 -26.86 21.84 11.17
C VAL A 106 -27.24 21.13 12.46
N ARG A 107 -26.24 20.92 13.31
CA ARG A 107 -26.42 20.29 14.61
C ARG A 107 -27.31 21.14 15.52
N ILE A 108 -28.15 20.48 16.30
CA ILE A 108 -28.87 21.12 17.40
C ILE A 108 -28.03 20.94 18.69
N PRO A 109 -27.59 22.03 19.33
CA PRO A 109 -26.92 21.98 20.62
C PRO A 109 -27.72 21.20 21.66
N ASP A 110 -27.03 20.53 22.59
CA ASP A 110 -27.60 19.85 23.76
C ASP A 110 -28.58 18.69 23.49
N ILE A 111 -28.88 18.38 22.22
CA ILE A 111 -29.65 17.20 21.82
C ILE A 111 -28.70 16.16 21.23
N GLU A 112 -28.56 15.04 21.92
CA GLU A 112 -27.73 13.92 21.44
C GLU A 112 -28.31 13.38 20.14
N HIS A 113 -27.46 13.30 19.11
CA HIS A 113 -27.81 12.85 17.76
C HIS A 113 -28.94 13.65 17.07
N GLY A 114 -29.28 14.85 17.54
CA GLY A 114 -30.27 15.72 16.91
C GLY A 114 -29.66 16.70 15.92
N PHE A 115 -30.29 16.86 14.76
CA PHE A 115 -29.91 17.88 13.78
C PHE A 115 -31.15 18.50 13.13
N LEU A 116 -30.96 19.70 12.58
CA LEU A 116 -31.95 20.41 11.81
C LEU A 116 -31.62 20.25 10.33
N GLU A 117 -32.55 19.65 9.60
CA GLU A 117 -32.53 19.50 8.15
C GLU A 117 -33.27 20.67 7.50
N THR A 118 -32.66 21.26 6.48
CA THR A 118 -33.28 22.30 5.65
C THR A 118 -33.31 21.82 4.20
N LYS A 119 -34.51 21.62 3.65
CA LYS A 119 -34.75 21.18 2.27
C LYS A 119 -35.41 22.29 1.47
N ILE A 120 -34.91 22.52 0.25
CA ILE A 120 -35.57 23.37 -0.73
C ILE A 120 -36.16 22.48 -1.82
N SER A 121 -37.47 22.61 -2.03
CA SER A 121 -38.18 22.05 -3.18
C SER A 121 -38.54 23.20 -4.12
N ASN A 122 -38.28 23.04 -5.42
CA ASN A 122 -38.52 24.07 -6.44
C ASN A 122 -39.84 23.86 -7.22
N SER A 123 -40.69 22.92 -6.78
CA SER A 123 -41.96 22.59 -7.46
C SER A 123 -42.93 21.88 -6.50
N PRO A 124 -43.72 22.63 -5.69
CA PRO A 124 -43.74 24.09 -5.54
C PRO A 124 -42.56 24.62 -4.71
N ASP A 125 -42.27 25.93 -4.82
CA ASP A 125 -41.22 26.63 -4.06
C ASP A 125 -41.54 26.60 -2.56
N VAL A 126 -40.93 25.63 -1.88
CA VAL A 126 -41.13 25.35 -0.46
C VAL A 126 -39.80 25.09 0.21
N ILE A 127 -39.56 25.80 1.30
CA ILE A 127 -38.46 25.50 2.20
C ILE A 127 -39.02 24.78 3.43
N SER A 128 -38.44 23.62 3.72
CA SER A 128 -38.81 22.79 4.86
C SER A 128 -37.68 22.76 5.86
N PHE A 129 -37.99 23.04 7.12
CA PHE A 129 -37.09 22.93 8.25
C PHE A 129 -37.59 21.80 9.13
N ILE A 130 -36.86 20.69 9.17
CA ILE A 130 -37.30 19.43 9.76
C ILE A 130 -36.30 19.02 10.83
N TRP A 131 -36.80 18.84 12.04
CA TRP A 131 -36.01 18.25 13.11
C TRP A 131 -35.87 16.75 12.89
N ARG A 132 -34.65 16.22 12.87
CA ARG A 132 -34.38 14.77 12.72
C ARG A 132 -33.35 14.28 13.73
N LYS A 133 -33.37 12.96 13.96
CA LYS A 133 -32.29 12.24 14.65
C LYS A 133 -31.46 11.47 13.64
N PHE A 134 -30.18 11.32 13.92
CA PHE A 134 -29.33 10.41 13.16
C PHE A 134 -29.80 8.96 13.34
N ASP A 135 -30.04 8.27 12.23
CA ASP A 135 -30.27 6.83 12.14
C ASP A 135 -29.65 6.28 10.84
N ASN A 136 -29.78 4.97 10.61
CA ASN A 136 -29.23 4.32 9.43
C ASN A 136 -29.91 4.76 8.13
N GLU A 137 -31.18 5.16 8.18
CA GLU A 137 -31.91 5.63 7.00
C GLU A 137 -31.38 7.00 6.56
N VAL A 138 -31.15 7.90 7.51
CA VAL A 138 -30.52 9.22 7.29
C VAL A 138 -29.12 9.07 6.70
N ILE A 139 -28.32 8.11 7.19
CA ILE A 139 -27.00 7.82 6.62
C ILE A 139 -27.11 7.33 5.18
N GLY A 140 -28.07 6.45 4.90
CA GLY A 140 -28.35 5.97 3.55
C GLY A 140 -28.91 7.06 2.61
N GLU A 141 -29.59 8.09 3.13
CA GLU A 141 -30.13 9.20 2.35
C GLU A 141 -29.06 10.22 1.96
N TYR A 142 -28.11 10.50 2.87
CA TYR A 142 -27.17 11.62 2.74
C TYR A 142 -25.71 11.25 2.48
N GLY A 143 -25.30 10.01 2.72
CA GLY A 143 -23.88 9.64 2.70
C GLY A 143 -23.12 10.08 3.96
N LEU A 144 -22.17 9.25 4.39
CA LEU A 144 -21.40 9.47 5.63
C LEU A 144 -20.52 10.73 5.56
N GLU A 145 -20.01 11.06 4.38
CA GLU A 145 -19.14 12.19 4.11
C GLU A 145 -19.79 13.54 4.42
N HIS A 146 -21.08 13.69 4.11
CA HIS A 146 -21.84 14.91 4.36
C HIS A 146 -22.25 15.03 5.83
N LEU A 147 -22.56 13.89 6.47
CA LEU A 147 -22.97 13.85 7.87
C LEU A 147 -21.79 13.93 8.85
N ALA A 148 -20.58 13.54 8.44
CA ALA A 148 -19.39 13.55 9.29
C ALA A 148 -19.04 14.94 9.89
N ALA A 149 -19.42 16.02 9.21
CA ALA A 149 -19.23 17.38 9.70
C ALA A 149 -20.18 17.77 10.87
N ILE A 150 -21.27 17.02 11.03
CA ILE A 150 -22.41 17.36 11.90
C ILE A 150 -22.56 16.34 13.04
N ILE A 151 -22.13 15.09 12.81
CA ILE A 151 -22.06 14.04 13.83
C ILE A 151 -21.20 14.55 14.99
N PRO A 152 -21.70 14.51 16.25
CA PRO A 152 -20.90 14.87 17.40
C PRO A 152 -19.63 14.01 17.41
N ARG A 153 -18.45 14.63 17.52
CA ARG A 153 -17.22 13.90 17.88
C ARG A 153 -17.44 13.36 19.29
N SER A 154 -18.00 12.17 19.39
CA SER A 154 -18.16 11.48 20.66
C SER A 154 -16.80 10.92 21.06
N GLU A 155 -16.29 11.35 22.21
CA GLU A 155 -15.10 10.75 22.83
C GLU A 155 -15.25 9.22 23.02
N ARG A 156 -16.50 8.73 23.07
CA ARG A 156 -16.81 7.30 23.20
C ARG A 156 -16.43 6.47 21.96
N ILE A 157 -16.30 7.05 20.77
CA ILE A 157 -15.95 6.27 19.56
C ILE A 157 -14.56 5.64 19.71
N LEU A 158 -13.59 6.38 20.27
CA LEU A 158 -12.27 5.83 20.51
C LEU A 158 -12.31 4.70 21.55
N SER A 159 -13.14 4.84 22.60
CA SER A 159 -13.32 3.78 23.61
C SER A 159 -13.86 2.46 23.03
N ALA A 160 -14.62 2.50 21.94
CA ALA A 160 -15.05 1.27 21.26
C ALA A 160 -13.85 0.49 20.68
N PHE A 161 -12.85 1.19 20.13
CA PHE A 161 -11.60 0.60 19.66
C PHE A 161 -10.61 0.26 20.79
N GLU A 162 -10.89 0.69 22.03
CA GLU A 162 -10.18 0.23 23.23
C GLU A 162 -10.70 -1.11 23.75
N ASN A 163 -11.76 -1.67 23.16
CA ASN A 163 -12.20 -3.03 23.39
C ASN A 163 -11.50 -3.99 22.41
N PRO A 164 -10.67 -4.95 22.89
CA PRO A 164 -9.95 -5.87 22.01
C PRO A 164 -10.85 -6.73 21.12
N LEU A 165 -12.06 -7.10 21.57
CA LEU A 165 -12.98 -7.94 20.79
C LEU A 165 -13.57 -7.17 19.60
N ILE A 166 -13.98 -5.91 19.84
CA ILE A 166 -14.48 -5.04 18.78
C ILE A 166 -13.35 -4.74 17.80
N LEU A 167 -12.19 -4.34 18.32
CA LEU A 167 -11.04 -4.02 17.48
C LEU A 167 -10.59 -5.22 16.66
N LYS A 168 -10.62 -6.44 17.21
CA LYS A 168 -10.27 -7.67 16.48
C LYS A 168 -11.12 -7.83 15.22
N ASN A 169 -12.44 -7.63 15.32
CA ASN A 169 -13.34 -7.76 14.18
C ASN A 169 -13.12 -6.70 13.10
N VAL A 170 -12.53 -5.55 13.43
CA VAL A 170 -12.24 -4.48 12.46
C VAL A 170 -10.84 -4.65 11.88
N ILE A 171 -9.85 -4.89 12.74
CA ILE A 171 -8.44 -4.90 12.38
C ILE A 171 -8.06 -6.08 11.49
N GLU A 172 -8.84 -7.17 11.53
CA GLU A 172 -8.71 -8.28 10.60
C GLU A 172 -8.96 -7.86 9.15
N TYR A 173 -9.57 -6.71 8.86
CA TYR A 173 -9.74 -6.20 7.49
C TYR A 173 -8.69 -5.15 7.10
N LEU A 174 -7.83 -4.74 8.04
CA LEU A 174 -6.90 -3.64 7.83
C LEU A 174 -5.54 -4.12 7.28
N GLY A 175 -4.92 -3.29 6.44
CA GLY A 175 -3.55 -3.47 5.97
C GLY A 175 -2.52 -2.85 6.92
N CYS A 176 -1.24 -3.06 6.61
CA CYS A 176 -0.12 -2.50 7.40
C CYS A 176 -0.27 -1.00 7.70
N SER A 177 -0.62 -0.20 6.71
CA SER A 177 -0.80 1.26 6.84
C SER A 177 -1.88 1.62 7.87
N ASP A 178 -3.04 0.97 7.79
CA ASP A 178 -4.17 1.23 8.67
C ASP A 178 -3.91 0.73 10.08
N ILE A 179 -3.26 -0.42 10.24
CA ILE A 179 -2.81 -0.92 11.54
C ILE A 179 -1.89 0.12 12.22
N GLN A 180 -0.95 0.72 11.48
CA GLN A 180 -0.09 1.77 12.02
C GLN A 180 -0.86 3.06 12.34
N ARG A 181 -1.88 3.42 11.54
CA ARG A 181 -2.78 4.55 11.86
C ARG A 181 -3.53 4.29 13.16
N MET A 182 -4.07 3.08 13.36
CA MET A 182 -4.75 2.68 14.59
C MET A 182 -3.83 2.77 15.82
N ARG A 183 -2.58 2.29 15.71
CA ARG A 183 -1.57 2.44 16.77
C ARG A 183 -1.26 3.90 17.11
N LYS A 184 -1.47 4.84 16.19
CA LYS A 184 -1.18 6.27 16.40
C LYS A 184 -2.35 7.03 17.03
N LEU A 185 -3.56 6.45 17.12
CA LEU A 185 -4.74 7.12 17.68
C LEU A 185 -4.67 7.32 19.21
N SER A 186 -4.39 6.27 19.98
CA SER A 186 -4.25 6.36 21.44
C SER A 186 -3.34 5.27 22.02
N LYS A 187 -2.87 5.44 23.26
CA LYS A 187 -2.07 4.42 23.98
C LYS A 187 -2.88 3.14 24.20
N ASN A 188 -4.15 3.26 24.56
CA ASN A 188 -5.03 2.12 24.83
C ASN A 188 -5.34 1.33 23.55
N ILE A 189 -5.64 2.01 22.44
CA ILE A 189 -5.86 1.36 21.13
C ILE A 189 -4.58 0.65 20.71
N ARG A 190 -3.41 1.29 20.82
CA ARG A 190 -2.11 0.65 20.51
C ARG A 190 -1.88 -0.63 21.31
N ASN A 191 -2.16 -0.61 22.61
CA ASN A 191 -2.06 -1.79 23.46
C ASN A 191 -3.01 -2.90 23.00
N CYS A 192 -4.23 -2.55 22.57
CA CYS A 192 -5.19 -3.51 22.03
C CYS A 192 -4.71 -4.11 20.70
N VAL A 193 -4.21 -3.29 19.77
CA VAL A 193 -3.61 -3.76 18.50
C VAL A 193 -2.48 -4.76 18.78
N ASP A 194 -1.58 -4.42 19.70
CA ASP A 194 -0.43 -5.25 20.04
C ASP A 194 -0.82 -6.55 20.77
N LEU A 195 -1.91 -6.54 21.54
CA LEU A 195 -2.50 -7.73 22.16
C LEU A 195 -3.07 -8.69 21.10
N ILE A 196 -3.75 -8.17 20.07
CA ILE A 196 -4.43 -8.97 19.04
C ILE A 196 -3.39 -9.65 18.10
N LYS A 197 -2.18 -9.10 17.97
CA LYS A 197 -1.10 -9.60 17.08
C LYS A 197 -1.57 -9.80 15.64
N THR A 198 -1.92 -8.69 15.02
CA THR A 198 -2.54 -8.66 13.68
C THR A 198 -1.53 -8.90 12.59
N ASP A 199 -1.98 -9.57 11.52
CA ASP A 199 -1.18 -9.78 10.32
C ASP A 199 -1.21 -8.50 9.47
N PRO A 200 -0.06 -7.83 9.22
CA PRO A 200 0.01 -6.63 8.39
C PRO A 200 -0.21 -6.90 6.90
N ARG A 201 -0.31 -8.16 6.46
CA ARG A 201 -0.63 -8.58 5.08
C ARG A 201 0.34 -8.03 4.04
N ILE A 202 1.60 -7.86 4.44
CA ILE A 202 2.64 -7.42 3.52
C ILE A 202 2.87 -8.53 2.50
N ASN A 203 2.90 -8.14 1.23
CA ASN A 203 3.19 -9.02 0.10
C ASN A 203 4.62 -8.83 -0.37
N LYS A 204 5.04 -7.57 -0.56
CA LYS A 204 6.39 -7.22 -0.99
C LYS A 204 6.97 -6.11 -0.14
N LEU A 205 8.26 -6.18 0.09
CA LEU A 205 9.01 -5.20 0.88
C LEU A 205 10.26 -4.79 0.11
N ALA A 206 10.52 -3.50 -0.03
CA ALA A 206 11.76 -3.00 -0.61
C ALA A 206 12.39 -1.92 0.26
N VAL A 207 13.69 -2.05 0.51
CA VAL A 207 14.53 -1.02 1.14
C VAL A 207 15.46 -0.48 0.07
N ARG A 208 15.35 0.81 -0.26
CA ARG A 208 16.18 1.46 -1.29
C ARG A 208 16.99 2.60 -0.73
N VAL A 209 18.25 2.71 -1.12
CA VAL A 209 19.08 3.90 -0.88
C VAL A 209 18.93 4.84 -2.06
N GLU A 210 18.24 5.97 -1.85
CA GLU A 210 17.92 6.96 -2.89
C GLU A 210 18.94 8.11 -2.94
N GLY A 211 19.88 8.13 -2.01
CA GLY A 211 20.97 9.12 -1.93
C GLY A 211 21.68 9.07 -0.60
N ILE A 212 22.74 9.88 -0.46
CA ILE A 212 23.46 10.00 0.81
C ILE A 212 22.47 10.42 1.90
N ASN A 213 22.48 9.70 3.02
CA ASN A 213 21.57 9.91 4.14
C ASN A 213 20.08 9.87 3.77
N THR A 214 19.70 9.14 2.71
CA THR A 214 18.30 9.03 2.26
C THR A 214 17.91 7.57 1.99
N ILE A 215 16.90 7.07 2.70
CA ILE A 215 16.36 5.71 2.57
C ILE A 215 14.89 5.79 2.18
N LYS A 216 14.47 4.89 1.31
CA LYS A 216 13.07 4.66 0.97
C LYS A 216 12.66 3.25 1.37
N LEU A 217 11.57 3.15 2.12
CA LEU A 217 10.89 1.90 2.43
C LEU A 217 9.62 1.80 1.59
N GLU A 218 9.51 0.77 0.75
CA GLU A 218 8.32 0.47 -0.03
C GLU A 218 7.66 -0.78 0.53
N ILE A 219 6.36 -0.69 0.85
CA ILE A 219 5.55 -1.79 1.36
C ILE A 219 4.40 -1.98 0.39
N SER A 220 4.30 -3.14 -0.23
CA SER A 220 3.16 -3.51 -1.06
C SER A 220 2.31 -4.55 -0.35
N LEU A 221 1.00 -4.30 -0.30
CA LEU A 221 0.01 -5.20 0.26
C LEU A 221 -0.52 -6.15 -0.82
N ARG A 222 -1.27 -7.18 -0.40
CA ARG A 222 -1.84 -8.20 -1.32
C ARG A 222 -3.00 -7.68 -2.17
N ASN A 223 -3.62 -6.56 -1.79
CA ASN A 223 -4.68 -5.86 -2.53
C ASN A 223 -4.11 -4.83 -3.53
N GLU A 224 -2.84 -4.95 -3.91
CA GLU A 224 -2.11 -4.04 -4.82
C GLU A 224 -1.92 -2.61 -4.31
N GLU A 225 -2.36 -2.30 -3.08
CA GLU A 225 -2.01 -1.03 -2.45
C GLU A 225 -0.53 -1.00 -2.09
N SER A 226 0.12 0.14 -2.34
CA SER A 226 1.53 0.35 -2.01
C SER A 226 1.71 1.61 -1.18
N VAL A 227 2.66 1.56 -0.25
CA VAL A 227 3.05 2.67 0.60
C VAL A 227 4.55 2.87 0.47
N SER A 228 4.94 4.11 0.18
CA SER A 228 6.34 4.52 0.14
C SER A 228 6.61 5.51 1.27
N ILE A 229 7.67 5.26 2.04
CA ILE A 229 8.11 6.10 3.15
C ILE A 229 9.56 6.50 2.90
N PHE A 230 9.80 7.81 2.83
CA PHE A 230 11.12 8.38 2.66
C PHE A 230 11.65 8.88 3.99
N TYR A 231 12.89 8.53 4.30
CA TYR A 231 13.63 8.92 5.48
C TYR A 231 14.88 9.66 5.02
N TRP A 232 15.10 10.89 5.49
CA TRP A 232 16.35 11.59 5.20
C TRP A 232 16.83 12.45 6.37
N GLN A 233 18.14 12.60 6.46
CA GLN A 233 18.76 13.48 7.45
C GLN A 233 18.62 14.95 7.02
N ASN A 234 18.10 15.79 7.90
CA ASN A 234 17.93 17.23 7.71
C ASN A 234 18.62 17.99 8.86
N GLY A 235 19.90 18.30 8.69
CA GLY A 235 20.75 18.81 9.77
C GLY A 235 20.83 17.78 10.90
N ASN A 236 20.50 18.20 12.13
CA ASN A 236 20.43 17.29 13.30
C ASN A 236 19.07 16.60 13.48
N ASN A 237 18.16 16.72 12.51
CA ASN A 237 16.80 16.18 12.57
C ASN A 237 16.60 15.08 11.52
N CYS A 238 15.61 14.21 11.75
CA CYS A 238 15.16 13.23 10.77
C CYS A 238 13.87 13.75 10.10
N SER A 239 13.80 13.70 8.78
CA SER A 239 12.55 13.93 8.05
C SER A 239 11.99 12.60 7.58
N VAL A 240 10.70 12.38 7.84
CA VAL A 240 9.94 11.20 7.41
C VAL A 240 8.76 11.67 6.56
N ASN A 241 8.85 11.50 5.24
CA ASN A 241 7.97 12.16 4.29
C ASN A 241 7.85 13.66 4.64
N ARG A 242 6.65 14.21 4.84
CA ARG A 242 6.46 15.63 5.15
C ARG A 242 6.68 16.00 6.63
N ASN A 243 6.97 15.03 7.50
CA ASN A 243 7.10 15.25 8.94
C ASN A 243 8.56 15.39 9.35
N VAL A 244 8.84 16.27 10.33
CA VAL A 244 10.19 16.49 10.88
C VAL A 244 10.25 16.06 12.33
N LEU A 245 11.17 15.16 12.65
CA LEU A 245 11.47 14.64 13.98
C LEU A 245 12.77 15.28 14.49
N LYS A 246 12.66 16.02 15.60
CA LYS A 246 13.76 16.81 16.14
C LYS A 246 14.81 15.94 16.84
N LYS A 247 16.10 16.18 16.58
CA LYS A 247 17.24 15.48 17.21
C LYS A 247 17.25 13.96 17.01
N GLU A 248 16.61 13.47 15.96
CA GLU A 248 16.53 12.05 15.64
C GLU A 248 17.43 11.70 14.45
N ASN A 249 17.97 10.48 14.46
CA ASN A 249 18.74 9.93 13.35
C ASN A 249 17.81 9.18 12.39
N PHE A 250 17.91 9.47 11.09
CA PHE A 250 17.00 8.89 10.11
C PHE A 250 17.07 7.35 10.02
N ARG A 251 18.25 6.75 10.20
CA ARG A 251 18.41 5.29 10.20
C ARG A 251 17.74 4.64 11.41
N SER A 252 17.87 5.27 12.58
CA SER A 252 17.23 4.80 13.81
C SER A 252 15.70 4.86 13.73
N ILE A 253 15.15 5.86 13.04
CA ILE A 253 13.71 5.94 12.80
C ILE A 253 13.27 4.91 11.74
N PHE A 254 14.02 4.82 10.64
CA PHE A 254 13.79 3.83 9.59
C PHE A 254 13.73 2.41 10.15
N ILE A 255 14.72 2.00 10.95
CA ILE A 255 14.75 0.62 11.45
C ILE A 255 13.56 0.35 12.35
N LYS A 256 13.22 1.24 13.29
CA LYS A 256 12.03 1.11 14.15
C LYS A 256 10.74 0.92 13.35
N ASP A 257 10.57 1.68 12.27
CA ASP A 257 9.41 1.55 11.39
C ASP A 257 9.44 0.25 10.59
N PHE A 258 10.61 -0.17 10.09
CA PHE A 258 10.80 -1.45 9.40
C PHE A 258 10.43 -2.63 10.30
N GLU A 259 10.94 -2.67 11.53
CA GLU A 259 10.63 -3.70 12.53
C GLU A 259 9.13 -3.76 12.84
N SER A 260 8.54 -2.58 13.07
CA SER A 260 7.11 -2.43 13.39
C SER A 260 6.20 -2.87 12.24
N SER A 261 6.65 -2.69 11.00
CA SER A 261 5.90 -3.07 9.79
C SER A 261 5.82 -4.59 9.64
N LEU A 262 6.89 -5.31 9.97
CA LEU A 262 6.95 -6.77 9.89
C LEU A 262 6.40 -7.48 11.15
N LYS A 263 6.11 -6.73 12.21
CA LYS A 263 5.61 -7.29 13.48
C LYS A 263 4.26 -7.96 13.28
N GLY A 264 4.21 -9.27 13.52
CA GLY A 264 2.99 -10.07 13.40
C GLY A 264 2.71 -10.61 11.99
N GLN A 265 3.63 -10.40 11.02
CA GLN A 265 3.56 -11.04 9.72
C GLN A 265 3.48 -12.56 9.89
N ARG A 266 2.39 -13.17 9.40
CA ARG A 266 2.14 -14.61 9.54
C ARG A 266 2.42 -15.40 8.27
N ARG A 267 2.25 -14.75 7.12
CA ARG A 267 2.49 -15.36 5.81
C ARG A 267 3.85 -14.94 5.27
N GLU A 268 4.41 -15.77 4.42
CA GLU A 268 5.60 -15.47 3.65
C GLU A 268 5.42 -14.22 2.77
N LEU A 269 6.52 -13.50 2.57
CA LEU A 269 6.61 -12.41 1.60
C LEU A 269 6.83 -13.01 0.20
N GLU A 270 6.15 -12.45 -0.79
CA GLU A 270 6.41 -12.78 -2.19
C GLU A 270 7.80 -12.28 -2.62
N GLU A 271 8.19 -11.09 -2.17
CA GLU A 271 9.48 -10.51 -2.51
C GLU A 271 10.04 -9.62 -1.39
N PHE A 272 11.32 -9.80 -1.07
CA PHE A 272 12.12 -8.86 -0.30
C PHE A 272 13.27 -8.33 -1.15
N CYS A 273 13.29 -7.02 -1.36
CA CYS A 273 14.28 -6.33 -2.17
C CYS A 273 15.13 -5.40 -1.30
N VAL A 274 16.44 -5.47 -1.43
CA VAL A 274 17.37 -4.53 -0.83
C VAL A 274 18.22 -3.91 -1.93
N ASP A 275 18.05 -2.61 -2.11
CA ASP A 275 18.51 -1.89 -3.29
C ASP A 275 19.46 -0.74 -2.92
N PHE A 276 20.74 -0.95 -3.20
CA PHE A 276 21.79 0.06 -3.06
C PHE A 276 22.21 0.64 -4.42
N SER A 277 21.37 0.52 -5.45
CA SER A 277 21.59 1.11 -6.77
C SER A 277 21.38 2.62 -6.81
N TYR A 278 22.09 3.36 -5.95
CA TYR A 278 22.11 4.81 -6.08
C TYR A 278 22.89 5.20 -7.33
N ARG A 279 22.19 5.80 -8.31
CA ARG A 279 22.80 6.39 -9.51
C ARG A 279 23.10 7.86 -9.22
N CYS A 280 24.36 8.19 -8.94
CA CYS A 280 24.82 9.57 -9.00
C CYS A 280 24.50 10.12 -10.40
N ARG A 281 23.70 11.18 -10.49
CA ARG A 281 23.52 11.93 -11.73
C ARG A 281 24.84 12.60 -12.10
N GLU A 282 25.52 12.04 -13.10
CA GLU A 282 26.51 12.56 -14.08
C GLU A 282 27.37 13.83 -13.80
N ASN A 283 27.44 14.40 -12.60
CA ASN A 283 28.24 15.60 -12.33
C ASN A 283 29.32 15.37 -11.26
N LYS A 284 30.54 15.13 -11.77
CA LYS A 284 31.88 15.49 -11.24
C LYS A 284 32.18 15.22 -9.75
N SER A 285 32.39 13.94 -9.41
CA SER A 285 33.60 13.39 -8.75
C SER A 285 33.32 11.93 -8.36
N GLU A 286 33.34 11.01 -9.34
CA GLU A 286 32.82 9.65 -9.20
C GLU A 286 33.48 8.79 -8.10
N MET A 287 34.70 9.12 -7.67
CA MET A 287 35.41 8.37 -6.62
C MET A 287 34.94 8.75 -5.21
N ASP A 288 34.80 10.04 -4.94
CA ASP A 288 34.51 10.57 -3.59
C ASP A 288 33.08 10.24 -3.14
N ASP A 289 32.12 10.21 -4.09
CA ASP A 289 30.74 9.83 -3.80
C ASP A 289 30.53 8.32 -3.62
N ARG A 290 31.37 7.49 -4.27
CA ARG A 290 31.31 6.02 -4.13
C ARG A 290 31.86 5.55 -2.80
N GLU A 291 33.02 6.07 -2.37
CA GLU A 291 33.56 5.78 -1.04
C GLU A 291 32.61 6.29 0.06
N LYS A 292 32.03 7.48 -0.12
CA LYS A 292 30.97 7.99 0.78
C LYS A 292 29.74 7.08 0.79
N LEU A 293 29.32 6.52 -0.35
CA LEU A 293 28.18 5.63 -0.43
C LEU A 293 28.46 4.27 0.22
N GLU A 294 29.64 3.68 0.02
CA GLU A 294 30.03 2.45 0.74
C GLU A 294 30.03 2.68 2.25
N MET A 295 30.55 3.83 2.69
CA MET A 295 30.51 4.26 4.08
C MET A 295 29.07 4.51 4.58
N ASP A 296 28.16 4.98 3.73
CA ASP A 296 26.73 5.19 4.04
C ASP A 296 25.92 3.88 4.06
N THR A 297 26.37 2.88 3.29
CA THR A 297 25.73 1.58 3.08
C THR A 297 25.96 0.62 4.25
N SER A 298 27.19 0.55 4.77
CA SER A 298 27.56 -0.34 5.88
C SER A 298 26.60 -0.21 7.08
N PRO A 299 26.34 0.99 7.64
CA PRO A 299 25.46 1.14 8.79
C PRO A 299 24.04 0.63 8.55
N LEU A 300 23.50 0.77 7.33
CA LEU A 300 22.16 0.31 7.02
C LEU A 300 22.09 -1.22 6.94
N VAL A 301 23.06 -1.86 6.30
CA VAL A 301 23.12 -3.33 6.23
C VAL A 301 23.28 -3.93 7.63
N HIS A 302 24.10 -3.32 8.50
CA HIS A 302 24.23 -3.76 9.89
C HIS A 302 22.91 -3.65 10.67
N LEU A 303 22.15 -2.57 10.50
CA LEU A 303 20.83 -2.44 11.15
C LEU A 303 19.85 -3.52 10.66
N LEU A 304 19.84 -3.83 9.36
CA LEU A 304 19.02 -4.90 8.81
C LEU A 304 19.44 -6.27 9.36
N GLU A 305 20.73 -6.55 9.38
CA GLU A 305 21.28 -7.78 9.93
C GLU A 305 20.96 -7.96 11.42
N GLU A 306 21.15 -6.92 12.24
CA GLU A 306 20.82 -6.95 13.67
C GLU A 306 19.34 -7.26 13.89
N TYR A 307 18.45 -6.62 13.13
CA TYR A 307 17.04 -6.93 13.17
C TYR A 307 16.77 -8.38 12.76
N LEU A 308 17.29 -8.82 11.61
CA LEU A 308 17.07 -10.16 11.08
C LEU A 308 17.56 -11.24 12.07
N LYS A 309 18.73 -11.04 12.70
CA LYS A 309 19.26 -11.89 13.78
C LYS A 309 18.38 -11.91 15.02
N SER A 310 17.75 -10.79 15.37
CA SER A 310 16.92 -10.67 16.58
C SER A 310 15.58 -11.41 16.50
N ARG A 311 15.16 -11.81 15.30
CA ARG A 311 13.89 -12.50 15.09
C ARG A 311 13.95 -13.92 15.63
N ASN A 312 12.82 -14.40 16.17
CA ASN A 312 12.69 -15.78 16.65
C ASN A 312 12.74 -16.84 15.51
N SER A 313 12.68 -16.40 14.26
CA SER A 313 12.71 -17.24 13.06
C SER A 313 13.22 -16.41 11.89
N ASN A 314 13.85 -17.10 10.93
CA ASN A 314 14.28 -16.51 9.69
C ASN A 314 13.11 -15.86 8.94
N LEU A 315 13.41 -14.86 8.12
CA LEU A 315 12.39 -14.18 7.35
C LEU A 315 11.91 -15.08 6.20
N GLN A 316 10.62 -15.41 6.20
CA GLN A 316 10.00 -16.21 5.15
C GLN A 316 9.75 -15.35 3.91
N VAL A 317 10.51 -15.62 2.85
CA VAL A 317 10.48 -14.87 1.59
C VAL A 317 10.63 -15.82 0.41
N LYS A 318 9.80 -15.69 -0.61
CA LYS A 318 9.90 -16.47 -1.86
C LYS A 318 10.97 -15.96 -2.80
N LYS A 319 11.09 -14.65 -2.98
CA LYS A 319 12.11 -14.03 -3.82
C LYS A 319 12.96 -13.04 -3.03
N LEU A 320 14.27 -13.26 -2.98
CA LEU A 320 15.24 -12.30 -2.46
C LEU A 320 15.95 -11.59 -3.62
N THR A 321 15.86 -10.25 -3.66
CA THR A 321 16.56 -9.42 -4.64
C THR A 321 17.56 -8.51 -3.92
N LEU A 322 18.86 -8.65 -4.21
CA LEU A 322 19.93 -7.84 -3.65
C LEU A 322 20.63 -7.07 -4.77
N ILE A 323 20.57 -5.73 -4.71
CA ILE A 323 21.06 -4.85 -5.78
C ILE A 323 22.19 -3.97 -5.27
N GLY A 324 23.32 -3.97 -5.98
CA GLY A 324 24.47 -3.08 -5.70
C GLY A 324 25.26 -3.47 -4.45
N LEU A 325 25.08 -4.69 -3.94
CA LEU A 325 25.76 -5.21 -2.77
C LEU A 325 26.99 -6.05 -3.15
N ASN A 326 28.05 -5.95 -2.35
CA ASN A 326 29.22 -6.83 -2.45
C ASN A 326 29.01 -8.13 -1.66
N HIS A 327 29.93 -9.08 -1.82
CA HIS A 327 29.92 -10.37 -1.12
C HIS A 327 29.67 -10.25 0.39
N TYR A 328 30.41 -9.34 1.04
CA TYR A 328 30.35 -9.13 2.49
C TYR A 328 28.95 -8.73 2.96
N TYR A 329 28.25 -7.86 2.24
CA TYR A 329 26.90 -7.44 2.62
C TYR A 329 25.83 -8.49 2.30
N ILE A 330 26.01 -9.26 1.23
CA ILE A 330 25.09 -10.36 0.89
C ILE A 330 25.08 -11.40 2.03
N LEU A 331 26.25 -11.76 2.56
CA LEU A 331 26.39 -12.67 3.71
C LEU A 331 25.76 -12.16 5.01
N ARG A 332 25.49 -10.87 5.15
CA ARG A 332 24.81 -10.30 6.33
C ARG A 332 23.29 -10.34 6.23
N ILE A 333 22.75 -10.71 5.06
CA ILE A 333 21.31 -10.75 4.80
C ILE A 333 20.85 -12.18 4.49
N LEU A 334 21.46 -12.83 3.50
CA LEU A 334 21.00 -14.12 2.97
C LEU A 334 20.87 -15.23 4.05
N PRO A 335 21.79 -15.40 5.02
CA PRO A 335 21.68 -16.47 6.02
C PRO A 335 20.46 -16.35 6.95
N TYR A 336 19.80 -15.19 7.00
CA TYR A 336 18.63 -14.95 7.83
C TYR A 336 17.31 -15.05 7.07
N ILE A 337 17.35 -15.50 5.81
CA ILE A 337 16.17 -15.85 5.02
C ILE A 337 15.85 -17.33 5.25
N ASP A 338 14.57 -17.66 5.33
CA ASP A 338 14.11 -19.03 5.56
C ASP A 338 14.33 -19.86 4.27
N PRO A 339 15.21 -20.88 4.28
CA PRO A 339 15.53 -21.64 3.07
C PRO A 339 14.34 -22.45 2.55
N ASP A 340 13.42 -22.90 3.41
CA ASP A 340 12.28 -23.74 3.03
C ASP A 340 11.26 -22.98 2.14
N PHE A 341 11.27 -21.65 2.23
CA PHE A 341 10.34 -20.77 1.49
C PHE A 341 11.02 -20.05 0.33
N LEU A 342 12.36 -20.07 0.24
CA LEU A 342 13.10 -19.28 -0.74
C LEU A 342 13.11 -19.98 -2.11
N GLU A 343 12.30 -19.47 -3.03
CA GLU A 343 12.21 -19.99 -4.39
C GLU A 343 13.25 -19.36 -5.32
N LYS A 344 13.58 -18.07 -5.17
CA LYS A 344 14.46 -17.36 -6.10
C LYS A 344 15.44 -16.41 -5.41
N ILE A 345 16.71 -16.52 -5.79
CA ILE A 345 17.79 -15.60 -5.41
C ILE A 345 18.19 -14.77 -6.63
N GLU A 346 18.20 -13.45 -6.46
CA GLU A 346 18.58 -12.51 -7.51
C GLU A 346 19.61 -11.50 -7.01
N PHE A 347 20.81 -11.55 -7.57
CA PHE A 347 21.87 -10.57 -7.37
C PHE A 347 22.07 -9.78 -8.64
N THR A 348 22.13 -8.46 -8.53
CA THR A 348 22.44 -7.60 -9.66
C THR A 348 23.22 -6.38 -9.22
N ASP A 349 24.04 -5.86 -10.11
CA ASP A 349 24.61 -4.52 -9.94
C ASP A 349 23.98 -3.55 -10.94
N SER A 350 23.86 -2.32 -10.52
CA SER A 350 23.43 -1.17 -11.33
C SER A 350 24.60 -0.30 -11.77
N SER A 351 25.77 -0.50 -11.15
CA SER A 351 26.99 0.25 -11.41
C SER A 351 27.62 -0.15 -12.75
N ARG A 352 28.38 0.76 -13.36
CA ARG A 352 29.17 0.50 -14.58
C ARG A 352 30.57 -0.05 -14.28
N SER A 353 30.91 -0.31 -13.01
CA SER A 353 32.21 -0.89 -12.66
C SER A 353 32.17 -2.40 -12.80
N GLU A 354 33.23 -2.98 -13.37
CA GLU A 354 33.49 -4.42 -13.42
C GLU A 354 33.67 -4.93 -11.98
N LYS A 355 32.56 -5.25 -11.30
CA LYS A 355 32.60 -5.92 -10.01
C LYS A 355 32.60 -7.42 -10.25
N SER A 356 33.60 -8.06 -9.68
CA SER A 356 33.59 -9.50 -9.50
C SER A 356 33.07 -9.87 -8.12
N ILE A 357 32.45 -11.03 -8.01
CA ILE A 357 31.99 -11.61 -6.75
C ILE A 357 32.47 -13.05 -6.65
N ASP A 358 33.07 -13.36 -5.51
CA ASP A 358 33.33 -14.74 -5.09
C ASP A 358 32.14 -15.22 -4.27
N ILE A 359 31.50 -16.28 -4.72
CA ILE A 359 30.30 -16.88 -4.14
C ILE A 359 30.57 -18.28 -3.57
N GLU A 360 31.85 -18.69 -3.41
CA GLU A 360 32.20 -19.99 -2.82
C GLU A 360 31.63 -20.14 -1.40
N GLU A 361 31.65 -19.09 -0.59
CA GLU A 361 31.03 -19.12 0.74
C GLU A 361 29.50 -19.11 0.67
N LEU A 362 28.90 -18.43 -0.31
CA LEU A 362 27.45 -18.41 -0.50
C LEU A 362 26.92 -19.78 -0.90
N SER A 363 27.66 -20.54 -1.72
CA SER A 363 27.26 -21.87 -2.16
C SER A 363 27.19 -22.91 -1.03
N MET A 364 27.78 -22.59 0.14
CA MET A 364 27.72 -23.44 1.32
C MET A 364 26.44 -23.25 2.15
N LEU A 365 25.69 -22.16 1.93
CA LEU A 365 24.47 -21.85 2.68
C LEU A 365 23.29 -22.74 2.29
N ASP A 366 22.43 -23.05 3.27
CA ASP A 366 21.21 -23.82 3.01
C ASP A 366 20.26 -23.08 2.07
N GLN A 367 20.19 -21.74 2.18
CA GLN A 367 19.40 -20.89 1.29
C GLN A 367 19.83 -21.04 -0.17
N TRP A 368 21.14 -21.17 -0.42
CA TRP A 368 21.67 -21.40 -1.76
C TRP A 368 21.35 -22.80 -2.26
N LYS A 369 21.50 -23.81 -1.41
CA LYS A 369 21.32 -25.22 -1.78
C LYS A 369 19.87 -25.61 -2.04
N GLN A 370 18.92 -24.92 -1.40
CA GLN A 370 17.49 -25.25 -1.47
C GLN A 370 16.68 -24.38 -2.43
N ALA A 371 17.21 -23.20 -2.81
CA ALA A 371 16.50 -22.32 -3.72
C ALA A 371 16.31 -22.93 -5.12
N ASN A 372 15.20 -22.58 -5.77
CA ASN A 372 14.82 -23.14 -7.06
C ASN A 372 15.46 -22.39 -8.24
N GLU A 373 15.57 -21.06 -8.18
CA GLU A 373 16.18 -20.24 -9.22
C GLU A 373 17.30 -19.33 -8.71
N LEU A 374 18.36 -19.21 -9.51
CA LEU A 374 19.46 -18.26 -9.28
C LEU A 374 19.63 -17.33 -10.48
N VAL A 375 19.69 -16.02 -10.21
CA VAL A 375 20.02 -15.02 -11.22
C VAL A 375 21.11 -14.10 -10.68
N ILE A 376 22.27 -14.11 -11.30
CA ILE A 376 23.36 -13.16 -11.07
C ILE A 376 23.60 -12.43 -12.39
N SER A 377 23.15 -11.17 -12.45
CA SER A 377 23.26 -10.36 -13.67
C SER A 377 24.09 -9.12 -13.43
N ARG A 378 24.86 -8.69 -14.45
CA ARG A 378 25.72 -7.49 -14.39
C ARG A 378 26.79 -7.54 -13.29
N ILE A 379 27.15 -8.74 -12.82
CA ILE A 379 28.24 -9.00 -11.86
C ILE A 379 29.01 -10.21 -12.39
N ILE A 380 30.34 -10.12 -12.39
CA ILE A 380 31.21 -11.21 -12.84
C ILE A 380 31.42 -12.19 -11.68
N VAL A 381 30.92 -13.42 -11.82
CA VAL A 381 31.23 -14.50 -10.87
C VAL A 381 32.67 -14.95 -11.11
N SER A 382 33.54 -14.77 -10.10
CA SER A 382 34.95 -15.18 -10.17
C SER A 382 35.19 -16.61 -9.65
N THR A 383 34.22 -17.17 -8.92
CA THR A 383 34.29 -18.54 -8.42
C THR A 383 34.24 -19.55 -9.58
N PRO A 384 35.12 -20.57 -9.59
CA PRO A 384 35.07 -21.63 -10.60
C PRO A 384 33.70 -22.31 -10.67
N ILE A 385 33.21 -22.57 -11.89
CA ILE A 385 31.88 -23.16 -12.14
C ILE A 385 31.69 -24.48 -11.37
N SER A 386 32.75 -25.27 -11.23
CA SER A 386 32.75 -26.54 -10.51
C SER A 386 32.48 -26.43 -9.00
N LYS A 387 32.65 -25.24 -8.41
CA LYS A 387 32.42 -24.96 -6.99
C LYS A 387 31.11 -24.23 -6.68
N LEU A 388 30.33 -23.88 -7.72
CA LEU A 388 29.11 -23.09 -7.55
C LEU A 388 27.93 -23.88 -6.99
N GLU A 389 28.00 -25.22 -7.01
CA GLU A 389 26.91 -26.12 -6.60
C GLU A 389 25.55 -25.78 -7.27
N VAL A 390 25.60 -25.33 -8.53
CA VAL A 390 24.43 -24.81 -9.27
C VAL A 390 23.45 -25.87 -9.77
N PHE A 391 23.75 -27.15 -9.58
CA PHE A 391 22.92 -28.25 -10.10
C PHE A 391 21.70 -28.58 -9.24
N ASN A 392 21.59 -27.96 -8.06
CA ASN A 392 20.42 -28.08 -7.18
C ASN A 392 19.26 -27.16 -7.61
N PHE A 393 19.57 -26.06 -8.30
CA PHE A 393 18.57 -25.16 -8.89
C PHE A 393 17.91 -25.80 -10.11
N SER A 394 16.70 -25.38 -10.46
CA SER A 394 16.08 -25.69 -11.75
C SER A 394 16.53 -24.75 -12.87
N LYS A 395 16.81 -23.48 -12.54
CA LYS A 395 17.22 -22.46 -13.50
C LYS A 395 18.29 -21.55 -12.93
N VAL A 396 19.35 -21.36 -13.71
CA VAL A 396 20.49 -20.52 -13.34
C VAL A 396 20.84 -19.58 -14.49
N GLU A 397 20.99 -18.30 -14.17
CA GLU A 397 21.56 -17.29 -15.06
C GLU A 397 22.72 -16.60 -14.34
N ILE A 398 23.93 -16.70 -14.87
CA ILE A 398 25.13 -16.07 -14.30
C ILE A 398 25.94 -15.37 -15.38
N MET A 399 26.82 -14.47 -14.95
CA MET A 399 27.83 -13.83 -15.79
C MET A 399 29.22 -14.19 -15.25
N VAL A 400 30.15 -14.57 -16.11
CA VAL A 400 31.55 -14.91 -15.76
C VAL A 400 32.51 -14.18 -16.72
N GLN A 401 33.79 -14.09 -16.35
CA GLN A 401 34.81 -13.45 -17.20
C GLN A 401 34.94 -14.17 -18.54
N THR A 402 35.11 -15.49 -18.45
CA THR A 402 35.32 -16.43 -19.56
C THR A 402 34.97 -17.83 -19.07
N ILE A 403 34.89 -18.78 -19.99
CA ILE A 403 34.70 -20.21 -19.68
C ILE A 403 35.79 -21.01 -20.39
N THR A 404 36.38 -21.98 -19.69
CA THR A 404 37.43 -22.83 -20.26
C THR A 404 36.85 -24.04 -20.97
N ALA A 405 37.69 -24.73 -21.75
CA ALA A 405 37.35 -26.01 -22.35
C ALA A 405 36.91 -27.07 -21.31
N GLU A 406 37.62 -27.08 -20.17
CA GLU A 406 37.35 -28.00 -19.07
C GLU A 406 36.00 -27.72 -18.42
N ASP A 407 35.63 -26.44 -18.25
CA ASP A 407 34.33 -26.03 -17.72
C ASP A 407 33.18 -26.51 -18.62
N VAL A 408 33.30 -26.35 -19.95
CA VAL A 408 32.27 -26.80 -20.91
C VAL A 408 32.10 -28.31 -20.84
N LEU A 409 33.20 -29.08 -20.79
CA LEU A 409 33.13 -30.54 -20.65
C LEU A 409 32.57 -30.96 -19.29
N TYR A 410 32.94 -30.27 -18.22
CA TYR A 410 32.39 -30.50 -16.88
C TYR A 410 30.87 -30.28 -16.87
N LEU A 411 30.40 -29.16 -17.41
CA LEU A 411 28.98 -28.85 -17.51
C LEU A 411 28.24 -29.88 -18.37
N LYS A 412 28.76 -30.22 -19.56
CA LYS A 412 28.19 -31.27 -20.41
C LYS A 412 28.02 -32.58 -19.61
N ARG A 413 29.08 -33.05 -18.96
CA ARG A 413 29.03 -34.30 -18.17
C ARG A 413 28.02 -34.24 -17.03
N LYS A 414 27.93 -33.12 -16.32
CA LYS A 414 26.98 -32.94 -15.22
C LYS A 414 25.53 -32.85 -15.71
N PHE A 415 25.27 -32.15 -16.81
CA PHE A 415 23.93 -32.09 -17.40
C PHE A 415 23.41 -33.46 -17.87
N LEU A 416 24.31 -34.36 -18.29
CA LEU A 416 23.99 -35.74 -18.69
C LEU A 416 23.73 -36.68 -17.48
N GLN A 417 23.95 -36.22 -16.24
CA GLN A 417 23.60 -36.96 -15.02
C GLN A 417 22.24 -36.47 -14.48
N PRO A 418 21.48 -37.28 -13.73
CA PRO A 418 20.24 -36.81 -13.10
C PRO A 418 20.48 -35.59 -12.20
N SER A 419 19.74 -34.50 -12.40
CA SER A 419 19.79 -33.28 -11.58
C SER A 419 18.49 -32.48 -11.71
N SER A 420 18.25 -31.54 -10.80
CA SER A 420 17.11 -30.61 -10.87
C SER A 420 17.26 -29.55 -11.97
N LEU A 421 18.51 -29.26 -12.38
CA LEU A 421 18.82 -28.20 -13.33
C LEU A 421 18.29 -28.46 -14.74
N LEU A 422 17.33 -27.64 -15.15
CA LEU A 422 16.72 -27.64 -16.48
C LEU A 422 17.40 -26.66 -17.43
N LYS A 423 17.88 -25.52 -16.91
CA LYS A 423 18.47 -24.46 -17.73
C LYS A 423 19.60 -23.72 -17.02
N LEU A 424 20.76 -23.66 -17.67
CA LEU A 424 21.90 -22.84 -17.27
C LEU A 424 22.25 -21.88 -18.41
N LYS A 425 22.16 -20.58 -18.14
CA LYS A 425 22.61 -19.52 -19.03
C LYS A 425 23.85 -18.86 -18.44
N ILE A 426 24.94 -18.90 -19.19
CA ILE A 426 26.20 -18.25 -18.83
C ILE A 426 26.45 -17.13 -19.84
N THR A 427 26.49 -15.90 -19.33
CA THR A 427 26.93 -14.73 -20.10
C THR A 427 28.43 -14.55 -19.85
N LEU A 428 29.18 -14.22 -20.90
CA LEU A 428 30.62 -14.06 -20.83
C LEU A 428 30.98 -12.59 -21.03
N GLU A 429 31.96 -12.09 -20.30
CA GLU A 429 32.51 -10.77 -20.61
C GLU A 429 33.42 -10.84 -21.85
N SER A 430 34.24 -11.89 -21.94
CA SER A 430 35.10 -12.15 -23.09
C SER A 430 34.55 -13.31 -23.94
N PRO A 431 34.52 -13.19 -25.28
CA PRO A 431 34.00 -14.24 -26.16
C PRO A 431 34.88 -15.50 -26.13
N ILE A 432 34.26 -16.66 -26.38
CA ILE A 432 34.98 -17.92 -26.62
C ILE A 432 35.48 -17.92 -28.06
N THR A 433 36.70 -18.41 -28.30
CA THR A 433 37.19 -18.70 -29.65
C THR A 433 36.46 -19.90 -30.27
N GLU A 434 35.94 -19.75 -31.49
CA GLU A 434 35.03 -20.71 -32.14
C GLU A 434 35.64 -22.12 -32.34
N ASN A 435 36.95 -22.21 -32.62
CA ASN A 435 37.67 -23.47 -32.82
C ASN A 435 37.57 -24.38 -31.58
N THR A 436 37.65 -23.77 -30.39
CA THR A 436 37.62 -24.49 -29.11
C THR A 436 36.31 -25.25 -28.90
N MET A 437 35.17 -24.69 -29.33
CA MET A 437 33.86 -25.34 -29.10
C MET A 437 33.64 -26.54 -30.03
N THR A 438 34.06 -26.43 -31.29
CA THR A 438 33.92 -27.53 -32.26
C THR A 438 34.83 -28.71 -31.90
N ASP A 439 36.03 -28.43 -31.39
CA ASP A 439 36.96 -29.47 -30.93
C ASP A 439 36.43 -30.23 -29.70
N LEU A 440 35.63 -29.58 -28.84
CA LEU A 440 35.12 -30.16 -27.59
C LEU A 440 33.77 -30.85 -27.73
N LEU A 441 32.87 -30.26 -28.50
CA LEU A 441 31.47 -30.68 -28.62
C LEU A 441 31.15 -31.40 -29.93
N GLY A 442 32.13 -31.56 -30.82
CA GLY A 442 31.91 -32.10 -32.15
C GLY A 442 31.30 -31.07 -33.11
N ARG A 443 30.85 -31.54 -34.28
CA ARG A 443 30.29 -30.66 -35.30
C ARG A 443 28.89 -30.19 -34.86
N PRO A 444 28.61 -28.87 -34.84
CA PRO A 444 27.28 -28.40 -34.50
C PRO A 444 26.26 -28.88 -35.54
N TYR A 445 25.05 -29.17 -35.08
CA TYR A 445 23.89 -29.44 -35.94
C TYR A 445 23.61 -28.24 -36.86
N SER A 446 23.64 -27.04 -36.28
CA SER A 446 23.46 -25.78 -37.02
C SER A 446 24.47 -24.76 -36.55
N ASN A 447 25.19 -24.14 -37.48
CA ASN A 447 25.95 -22.91 -37.27
C ASN A 447 25.40 -21.84 -38.23
N LYS A 448 24.42 -21.06 -37.77
CA LYS A 448 23.76 -20.01 -38.56
C LYS A 448 23.61 -18.77 -37.69
N PHE A 449 23.78 -17.59 -38.29
CA PHE A 449 23.59 -16.30 -37.61
C PHE A 449 24.40 -16.15 -36.31
N GLN A 450 25.70 -16.53 -36.33
CA GLN A 450 26.58 -16.47 -35.16
C GLN A 450 26.08 -17.28 -33.95
N ARG A 451 25.31 -18.34 -34.23
CA ARG A 451 24.73 -19.24 -33.24
C ARG A 451 24.99 -20.68 -33.64
N SER A 452 25.69 -21.38 -32.76
CA SER A 452 25.98 -22.81 -32.90
C SER A 452 25.11 -23.62 -31.94
N VAL A 453 24.56 -24.74 -32.44
CA VAL A 453 23.62 -25.59 -31.71
C VAL A 453 24.10 -27.04 -31.76
N TRP A 454 24.06 -27.71 -30.61
CA TRP A 454 24.35 -29.13 -30.45
C TRP A 454 23.24 -29.82 -29.66
N TYR A 455 23.02 -31.10 -29.97
CA TYR A 455 22.09 -31.98 -29.27
C TYR A 455 22.83 -33.25 -28.82
N PHE A 456 22.70 -33.61 -27.55
CA PHE A 456 23.27 -34.82 -26.99
C PHE A 456 22.19 -35.66 -26.36
N ARG A 457 22.25 -36.97 -26.60
CA ARG A 457 21.25 -37.90 -26.07
C ARG A 457 21.48 -38.14 -24.58
N MET A 458 20.42 -38.13 -23.77
CA MET A 458 20.50 -38.51 -22.35
C MET A 458 20.17 -40.00 -22.15
N ARG A 459 20.53 -40.56 -21.00
CA ARG A 459 20.49 -42.01 -20.75
C ARG A 459 19.09 -42.63 -20.76
N ASP A 460 18.07 -41.85 -20.43
CA ASP A 460 16.66 -42.26 -20.40
C ASP A 460 15.98 -42.21 -21.77
N ASN A 461 16.62 -41.65 -22.80
CA ASN A 461 16.11 -41.46 -24.17
C ASN A 461 14.83 -40.60 -24.31
N GLU A 462 14.27 -40.10 -23.21
CA GLU A 462 13.12 -39.18 -23.20
C GLU A 462 13.56 -37.72 -23.21
N GLU A 463 14.76 -37.43 -22.71
CA GLU A 463 15.35 -36.10 -22.72
C GLU A 463 16.62 -36.02 -23.60
N ALA A 464 16.90 -34.80 -24.06
CA ALA A 464 18.15 -34.45 -24.72
C ALA A 464 18.76 -33.20 -24.08
N LEU A 465 20.10 -33.17 -24.06
CA LEU A 465 20.85 -31.98 -23.72
C LEU A 465 21.02 -31.12 -24.96
N HIS A 466 20.47 -29.92 -24.91
CA HIS A 466 20.59 -28.89 -25.93
C HIS A 466 21.59 -27.83 -25.48
N ILE A 467 22.67 -27.67 -26.25
CA ILE A 467 23.68 -26.64 -26.03
C ILE A 467 23.60 -25.60 -27.14
N MET A 468 23.48 -24.34 -26.74
CA MET A 468 23.43 -23.20 -27.65
C MET A 468 24.53 -22.22 -27.30
N HIS A 469 25.40 -21.94 -28.27
CA HIS A 469 26.48 -20.96 -28.14
C HIS A 469 26.23 -19.79 -29.08
N TYR A 470 26.18 -18.59 -28.51
CA TYR A 470 26.14 -17.33 -29.25
C TYR A 470 27.54 -16.72 -29.25
N MET A 471 28.07 -16.42 -30.45
CA MET A 471 29.37 -15.72 -30.56
C MET A 471 29.35 -14.34 -29.89
N SER A 472 28.16 -13.78 -29.65
CA SER A 472 27.93 -12.57 -28.86
C SER A 472 28.07 -12.78 -27.34
N ARG A 473 28.90 -13.74 -26.91
CA ARG A 473 29.31 -13.98 -25.52
C ARG A 473 28.28 -14.67 -24.62
N CYS A 474 27.59 -15.69 -25.11
CA CYS A 474 26.67 -16.46 -24.27
C CYS A 474 26.68 -17.95 -24.62
N ILE A 475 26.67 -18.81 -23.60
CA ILE A 475 26.44 -20.25 -23.75
C ILE A 475 25.27 -20.68 -22.87
N ILE A 476 24.39 -21.51 -23.42
CA ILE A 476 23.17 -21.97 -22.75
C ILE A 476 23.11 -23.49 -22.83
N PHE A 477 22.93 -24.13 -21.69
CA PHE A 477 22.67 -25.56 -21.55
C PHE A 477 21.20 -25.70 -21.14
N THR A 478 20.44 -26.51 -21.84
CA THR A 478 19.01 -26.75 -21.56
C THR A 478 18.69 -28.22 -21.70
N ARG A 479 17.94 -28.78 -20.76
CA ARG A 479 17.28 -30.07 -20.95
C ARG A 479 15.98 -29.85 -21.69
N ILE A 480 15.77 -30.64 -22.74
CA ILE A 480 14.61 -30.56 -23.60
C ILE A 480 14.04 -31.96 -23.79
N ASP A 481 12.73 -32.04 -24.01
CA ASP A 481 12.08 -33.28 -24.40
C ASP A 481 12.59 -33.72 -25.78
N MET A 482 12.82 -35.02 -25.94
CA MET A 482 13.35 -35.62 -27.16
C MET A 482 12.50 -35.30 -28.41
N SER A 483 11.19 -35.11 -28.27
CA SER A 483 10.30 -34.72 -29.36
C SER A 483 10.59 -33.32 -29.94
N THR A 484 11.35 -32.49 -29.21
CA THR A 484 11.74 -31.15 -29.66
C THR A 484 13.06 -31.13 -30.43
N VAL A 485 13.78 -32.27 -30.47
CA VAL A 485 15.00 -32.43 -31.26
C VAL A 485 14.62 -32.61 -32.74
N PRO A 486 15.22 -31.87 -33.69
CA PRO A 486 14.97 -32.06 -35.11
C PRO A 486 15.31 -33.48 -35.59
N ASP A 487 14.47 -34.05 -36.46
CA ASP A 487 14.67 -35.42 -36.98
C ASP A 487 16.00 -35.61 -37.73
N ASP A 488 16.54 -34.55 -38.31
CA ASP A 488 17.82 -34.54 -39.04
C ASP A 488 19.03 -34.22 -38.13
N ALA A 489 18.83 -34.03 -36.83
CA ALA A 489 19.91 -33.80 -35.88
C ALA A 489 20.67 -35.10 -35.59
N LEU A 490 21.98 -35.09 -35.87
CA LEU A 490 22.88 -36.15 -35.43
C LEU A 490 23.09 -36.02 -33.93
N LEU A 491 22.54 -36.97 -33.17
CA LEU A 491 22.74 -37.06 -31.72
C LEU A 491 24.10 -37.68 -31.42
N GLU A 492 25.00 -36.88 -30.90
CA GLU A 492 26.27 -37.36 -30.36
C GLU A 492 26.05 -37.91 -28.93
N TYR A 493 26.79 -38.98 -28.58
CA TYR A 493 26.75 -39.62 -27.26
C TYR A 493 27.65 -38.94 -26.24
#